data_AF-A0A1L7WHU3-F1
#
_entry.id   AF-A0A1L7WHU3-F1
#
_cell.length_a   1.000
_cell.length_b   1.000
_cell.length_c   1.000
_cell.angle_alpha   90.00
_cell.angle_beta   90.00
_cell.angle_gamma   90.00
#
_symmetry.space_group_name_H-M   'P 1'
#
loop_
_entity.id
_entity.type
_entity.pdbx_description
1 polymer ?
#
loop_
_entity_poly.entity_id
_entity_poly.type
_entity_poly.pdbx_seq_one_letter_code
_entity_poly.pdbx_strand_id
1 'polypeptide(L)'
;MDSIGLDTVAFIHYIDERGYPTDKTTDYLKKNYLDQGKLGAKCEKGGLYPAGHTTKTTGEQKSNHDQLAAPSLIDIEVLFFGLPEPIDLEINEDTQTLFWTDRGDPPTGNSLNSVKLEELKGLGHGDRNPKYDILTRQLHEATGLKLDQVNKHIYLTDLGGTLYRVSMEGKDKKKVYDEEAAFSGIGLVHV
;
A
#
# COMPACT_ATOMS: atom_id res chain seq x y z
N MET A 1 0.61 -10.76 4.59
CA MET A 1 1.76 -11.47 5.23
C MET A 1 1.34 -12.79 5.84
N ASP A 2 0.31 -12.85 6.69
CA ASP A 2 -0.12 -14.10 7.33
C ASP A 2 -0.53 -15.22 6.36
N SER A 3 -1.02 -14.88 5.16
CA SER A 3 -1.33 -15.85 4.10
C SER A 3 -0.09 -16.53 3.49
N ILE A 4 1.05 -15.83 3.43
CA ILE A 4 2.33 -16.33 2.89
C ILE A 4 3.07 -17.17 3.96
N GLY A 5 2.78 -16.91 5.24
CA GLY A 5 3.44 -17.51 6.40
C GLY A 5 4.60 -16.65 6.90
N LEU A 6 4.62 -16.39 8.22
CA LEU A 6 5.63 -15.53 8.86
C LEU A 6 7.03 -16.13 8.84
N ASP A 7 7.13 -17.45 8.77
CA ASP A 7 8.37 -18.17 8.51
C ASP A 7 9.00 -17.73 7.19
N THR A 8 8.21 -17.64 6.12
CA THR A 8 8.69 -17.19 4.80
C THR A 8 9.25 -15.77 4.87
N VAL A 9 8.59 -14.87 5.61
CA VAL A 9 9.02 -13.47 5.79
C VAL A 9 10.33 -13.38 6.59
N ALA A 10 10.53 -14.27 7.55
CA ALA A 10 11.75 -14.29 8.37
C ALA A 10 13.00 -14.77 7.62
N PHE A 11 12.85 -15.42 6.47
CA PHE A 11 13.96 -15.87 5.62
C PHE A 11 14.44 -14.83 4.60
N ILE A 12 13.99 -13.58 4.68
CA ILE A 12 14.50 -12.51 3.81
C ILE A 12 15.97 -12.22 4.17
N HIS A 13 16.89 -12.69 3.31
CA HIS A 13 18.34 -12.71 3.52
C HIS A 13 19.04 -11.34 3.62
N TYR A 14 18.35 -10.28 3.22
CA TYR A 14 18.95 -8.95 3.05
C TYR A 14 19.48 -8.31 4.33
N ILE A 15 18.93 -8.66 5.50
CA ILE A 15 19.31 -8.05 6.79
C ILE A 15 20.72 -8.50 7.20
N ASP A 16 21.02 -9.79 7.04
CA ASP A 16 22.34 -10.35 7.36
C ASP A 16 23.40 -9.87 6.37
N GLU A 17 23.06 -9.77 5.08
CA GLU A 17 23.97 -9.29 4.03
C GLU A 17 24.38 -7.82 4.22
N ARG A 18 23.50 -6.99 4.79
CA ARG A 18 23.72 -5.55 4.97
C ARG A 18 24.13 -5.16 6.39
N GLY A 19 24.17 -6.11 7.33
CA GLY A 19 24.54 -5.87 8.72
C GLY A 19 23.59 -4.93 9.46
N TYR A 20 22.30 -4.94 9.10
CA TYR A 20 21.31 -4.11 9.78
C TYR A 20 20.93 -4.67 11.16
N PRO A 21 20.55 -3.80 12.13
CA PRO A 21 20.06 -4.26 13.42
C PRO A 21 18.84 -5.19 13.30
N THR A 22 18.92 -6.34 13.96
CA THR A 22 17.91 -7.42 13.92
C THR A 22 16.92 -7.36 15.08
N ASP A 23 17.28 -6.65 16.16
CA ASP A 23 16.59 -6.64 17.46
C ASP A 23 15.11 -6.23 17.34
N LYS A 24 14.81 -5.23 16.52
CA LYS A 24 13.44 -4.74 16.26
C LYS A 24 12.80 -5.30 15.00
N THR A 25 13.49 -6.18 14.28
CA THR A 25 13.04 -6.71 12.98
C THR A 25 12.91 -8.23 13.02
N THR A 26 13.90 -8.97 12.53
CA THR A 26 13.87 -10.44 12.41
C THR A 26 13.93 -11.15 13.75
N ASP A 27 14.68 -10.64 14.72
CA ASP A 27 14.74 -11.24 16.06
C ASP A 27 13.43 -11.03 16.82
N TYR A 28 12.83 -9.85 16.67
CA TYR A 28 11.50 -9.59 17.20
C TYR A 28 10.46 -10.56 16.61
N LEU A 29 10.47 -10.74 15.28
CA LEU A 29 9.56 -11.66 14.60
C LEU A 29 9.76 -13.11 15.06
N LYS A 30 11.01 -13.57 15.13
CA LYS A 30 11.36 -14.93 15.60
C LYS A 30 10.85 -15.16 17.02
N LYS A 31 11.25 -14.30 17.97
CA LYS A 31 10.93 -14.44 19.40
C LYS A 31 9.43 -14.36 19.69
N ASN A 32 8.73 -13.41 19.06
CA ASN A 32 7.33 -13.12 19.43
C ASN A 32 6.32 -13.96 18.64
N TYR A 33 6.72 -14.57 17.52
CA TYR A 33 5.83 -15.34 16.65
C TYR A 33 6.37 -16.73 16.35
N LEU A 34 7.52 -16.84 15.69
CA LEU A 34 7.99 -18.13 15.15
C LEU A 34 8.31 -19.15 16.25
N ASP A 35 9.01 -18.74 17.30
CA ASP A 35 9.37 -19.61 18.43
C ASP A 35 8.12 -20.07 19.22
N GLN A 36 7.03 -19.32 19.10
CA GLN A 36 5.73 -19.67 19.70
C GLN A 36 4.90 -20.58 18.77
N GLY A 37 5.38 -20.84 17.55
CA GLY A 37 4.70 -21.59 16.51
C GLY A 37 3.58 -20.81 15.82
N LYS A 38 3.60 -19.47 15.87
CA LYS A 38 2.62 -18.60 15.20
C LYS A 38 3.09 -18.31 13.77
N LEU A 39 2.61 -19.08 12.81
CA LEU A 39 3.03 -19.07 11.41
C LEU A 39 1.97 -18.44 10.47
N GLY A 40 1.03 -17.65 11.01
CA GLY A 40 -0.09 -17.12 10.24
C GLY A 40 -1.04 -18.24 9.80
N ALA A 41 -1.52 -18.14 8.55
CA ALA A 41 -2.45 -19.10 7.95
C ALA A 41 -1.88 -20.53 7.84
N LYS A 42 -0.57 -20.74 8.03
CA LYS A 42 0.04 -22.09 7.99
C LYS A 42 -0.28 -22.93 9.23
N CYS A 43 -0.71 -22.34 10.34
CA CYS A 43 -0.96 -23.03 11.60
C CYS A 43 -2.25 -22.55 12.29
N GLU A 44 -2.72 -23.32 13.27
CA GLU A 44 -3.93 -22.96 14.04
C GLU A 44 -3.69 -21.86 15.07
N LYS A 45 -2.42 -21.52 15.36
CA LYS A 45 -2.05 -20.50 16.36
C LYS A 45 -2.12 -19.05 15.84
N GLY A 46 -2.43 -18.86 14.55
CA GLY A 46 -2.41 -17.55 13.90
C GLY A 46 -0.99 -17.02 13.66
N GLY A 47 -0.86 -15.71 13.45
CA GLY A 47 0.38 -15.01 13.10
C GLY A 47 0.34 -13.57 13.59
N LEU A 48 0.46 -12.61 12.67
CA LEU A 48 0.16 -11.20 12.96
C LEU A 48 -1.31 -11.03 13.38
N TYR A 49 -2.19 -11.89 12.86
CA TYR A 49 -3.60 -11.96 13.26
C TYR A 49 -3.84 -13.11 14.25
N PRO A 50 -4.86 -13.01 15.12
CA PRO A 50 -5.21 -14.07 16.05
C PRO A 50 -5.63 -15.38 15.35
N ALA A 51 -5.54 -16.50 16.07
CA ALA A 51 -6.02 -17.81 15.64
C ALA A 51 -7.48 -17.77 15.13
N GLY A 52 -7.77 -18.42 14.01
CA GLY A 52 -9.12 -18.46 13.42
C GLY A 52 -9.48 -17.27 12.51
N HIS A 53 -8.64 -16.22 12.46
CA HIS A 53 -8.81 -15.05 11.59
C HIS A 53 -8.01 -15.14 10.28
N THR A 54 -7.43 -16.30 9.99
CA THR A 54 -6.66 -16.58 8.78
C THR A 54 -7.10 -17.92 8.20
N THR A 55 -7.72 -17.93 7.02
CA THR A 55 -8.13 -19.16 6.34
C THR A 55 -7.05 -19.64 5.36
N LYS A 56 -6.85 -20.96 5.29
CA LYS A 56 -6.20 -21.60 4.13
C LYS A 56 -7.25 -21.74 3.04
N THR A 57 -6.93 -21.44 1.79
CA THR A 57 -7.85 -21.67 0.66
C THR A 57 -8.13 -23.17 0.55
N THR A 58 -9.31 -23.63 0.94
CA THR A 58 -9.77 -25.01 0.71
C THR A 58 -10.39 -25.11 -0.68
N GLY A 59 -9.69 -25.74 -1.64
CA GLY A 59 -10.33 -26.34 -2.82
C GLY A 59 -9.84 -25.98 -4.23
N GLU A 60 -8.69 -25.36 -4.47
CA GLU A 60 -8.27 -25.04 -5.86
C GLU A 60 -7.17 -25.96 -6.43
N GLN A 61 -7.40 -26.43 -7.66
CA GLN A 61 -6.36 -26.95 -8.55
C GLN A 61 -5.39 -25.82 -8.93
N LYS A 62 -4.13 -26.19 -9.15
CA LYS A 62 -3.04 -25.28 -9.58
C LYS A 62 -3.42 -24.54 -10.87
N SER A 63 -3.59 -23.22 -10.77
CA SER A 63 -3.53 -22.30 -11.92
C SER A 63 -2.48 -21.22 -11.65
N ASN A 64 -1.85 -20.71 -12.70
CA ASN A 64 -0.59 -19.97 -12.63
C ASN A 64 -0.70 -18.47 -12.37
N HIS A 65 -1.89 -17.89 -12.14
CA HIS A 65 -2.00 -16.47 -11.80
C HIS A 65 -3.12 -16.22 -10.78
N ASP A 66 -2.78 -15.44 -9.76
CA ASP A 66 -3.58 -14.90 -8.65
C ASP A 66 -4.22 -15.87 -7.65
N GLN A 67 -3.52 -16.07 -6.54
CA GLN A 67 -4.10 -16.65 -5.33
C GLN A 67 -3.65 -15.87 -4.09
N LEU A 68 -4.19 -14.66 -3.93
CA LEU A 68 -4.16 -13.94 -2.65
C LEU A 68 -5.29 -14.48 -1.78
N ALA A 69 -4.97 -15.44 -0.90
CA ALA A 69 -5.86 -15.80 0.20
C ALA A 69 -6.01 -14.60 1.14
N ALA A 70 -7.20 -14.02 1.22
CA ALA A 70 -7.54 -13.00 2.18
C ALA A 70 -7.69 -13.64 3.59
N PRO A 71 -7.25 -12.96 4.67
CA PRO A 71 -7.62 -13.36 6.02
C PRO A 71 -9.14 -13.39 6.17
N SER A 72 -9.69 -14.24 7.04
CA SER A 72 -11.10 -14.14 7.47
C SER A 72 -11.26 -12.93 8.42
N LEU A 73 -10.97 -11.74 7.91
CA LEU A 73 -11.26 -10.48 8.56
C LEU A 73 -12.68 -10.10 8.19
N ILE A 74 -13.54 -10.09 9.20
CA ILE A 74 -14.91 -9.60 9.11
C ILE A 74 -14.93 -8.09 8.78
N ASP A 75 -13.78 -7.41 8.85
CA ASP A 75 -13.63 -5.96 8.69
C ASP A 75 -12.73 -5.54 7.51
N ILE A 76 -12.50 -6.40 6.51
CA ILE A 76 -11.93 -5.93 5.23
C ILE A 76 -13.07 -5.56 4.30
N GLU A 77 -13.16 -4.28 3.98
CA GLU A 77 -14.08 -3.76 2.98
C GLU A 77 -13.31 -3.36 1.73
N VAL A 78 -13.79 -3.80 0.57
CA VAL A 78 -13.25 -3.31 -0.70
C VAL A 78 -13.88 -1.97 -1.01
N LEU A 79 -13.07 -0.94 -1.28
CA LEU A 79 -13.56 0.39 -1.65
C LEU A 79 -13.62 0.59 -3.17
N PHE A 80 -12.69 -0.01 -3.92
CA PHE A 80 -12.64 0.04 -5.38
C PHE A 80 -12.12 -1.29 -5.94
N PHE A 81 -12.68 -1.69 -7.08
CA PHE A 81 -12.20 -2.81 -7.88
C PHE A 81 -11.69 -2.33 -9.23
N GLY A 82 -10.68 -2.99 -9.78
CA GLY A 82 -10.19 -2.72 -11.14
C GLY A 82 -9.48 -1.38 -11.31
N LEU A 83 -8.87 -0.85 -10.25
CA LEU A 83 -7.88 0.22 -10.39
C LEU A 83 -6.66 -0.34 -11.17
N PRO A 84 -6.01 0.45 -12.05
CA PRO A 84 -4.90 -0.06 -12.86
C PRO A 84 -3.76 -0.65 -12.03
N GLU A 85 -3.14 0.15 -11.16
CA GLU A 85 -2.10 -0.31 -10.23
C GLU A 85 -1.89 0.68 -9.06
N PRO A 86 -2.75 0.70 -8.03
CA PRO A 86 -2.60 1.59 -6.88
C PRO A 86 -1.39 1.18 -6.03
N ILE A 87 -0.50 2.14 -5.69
CA ILE A 87 0.77 1.87 -5.00
C ILE A 87 0.85 2.45 -3.60
N ASP A 88 0.58 3.76 -3.44
CA ASP A 88 0.67 4.45 -2.16
C ASP A 88 -0.60 5.25 -1.88
N LEU A 89 -0.93 5.48 -0.61
CA LEU A 89 -2.14 6.19 -0.20
C LEU A 89 -1.93 7.01 1.07
N GLU A 90 -2.65 8.12 1.17
CA GLU A 90 -2.72 8.94 2.40
C GLU A 90 -4.15 9.45 2.63
N ILE A 91 -4.47 9.71 3.89
CA ILE A 91 -5.75 10.31 4.29
C ILE A 91 -5.49 11.70 4.85
N ASN A 92 -6.22 12.69 4.33
CA ASN A 92 -6.41 13.95 5.03
C ASN A 92 -7.58 13.79 6.00
N GLU A 93 -7.26 13.74 7.31
CA GLU A 93 -8.25 13.53 8.37
C GLU A 93 -9.19 14.72 8.54
N ASP A 94 -8.69 15.95 8.40
CA ASP A 94 -9.51 17.16 8.54
C ASP A 94 -10.60 17.24 7.47
N THR A 95 -10.24 16.89 6.23
CA THR A 95 -11.17 16.97 5.09
C THR A 95 -11.83 15.63 4.75
N GLN A 96 -11.52 14.57 5.51
CA GLN A 96 -11.96 13.19 5.26
C GLN A 96 -11.77 12.78 3.80
N THR A 97 -10.55 12.96 3.27
CA THR A 97 -10.25 12.73 1.85
C THR A 97 -9.13 11.72 1.71
N LEU A 98 -9.40 10.64 0.98
CA LEU A 98 -8.43 9.64 0.58
C LEU A 98 -7.72 10.11 -0.68
N PHE A 99 -6.41 10.04 -0.68
CA PHE A 99 -5.55 10.26 -1.84
C PHE A 99 -4.75 9.00 -2.12
N TRP A 100 -4.46 8.70 -3.39
CA TRP A 100 -3.56 7.61 -3.74
C TRP A 100 -2.86 7.86 -5.07
N THR A 101 -1.69 7.24 -5.22
CA THR A 101 -0.99 7.12 -6.50
C THR A 101 -1.39 5.83 -7.20
N ASP A 102 -1.56 5.92 -8.51
CA ASP A 102 -1.76 4.76 -9.36
C ASP A 102 -0.67 4.75 -10.43
N ARG A 103 0.07 3.65 -10.50
CA ARG A 103 1.22 3.45 -11.37
C ARG A 103 0.87 2.90 -12.74
N GLY A 104 -0.32 2.34 -12.90
CA GLY A 104 -0.66 1.58 -14.10
C GLY A 104 -0.77 2.45 -15.35
N ASP A 105 -1.18 1.83 -16.45
CA ASP A 105 -1.19 2.52 -17.73
C ASP A 105 -2.29 3.60 -17.84
N PRO A 106 -2.07 4.64 -18.67
CA PRO A 106 -3.13 5.51 -19.14
C PRO A 106 -4.30 4.70 -19.74
N PRO A 107 -5.56 5.16 -19.61
CA PRO A 107 -5.94 6.53 -19.29
C PRO A 107 -6.30 6.73 -17.82
N THR A 108 -6.05 5.82 -16.87
CA THR A 108 -6.40 6.04 -15.45
C THR A 108 -5.23 5.90 -14.49
N GLY A 109 -4.14 5.26 -14.88
CA GLY A 109 -2.91 5.22 -14.09
C GLY A 109 -1.94 6.35 -14.41
N ASN A 110 -0.72 6.22 -13.89
CA ASN A 110 0.31 7.25 -13.82
C ASN A 110 -0.26 8.58 -13.31
N SER A 111 -0.97 8.49 -12.18
CA SER A 111 -1.88 9.50 -11.67
C SER A 111 -1.82 9.67 -10.14
N LEU A 112 -2.20 10.87 -9.70
CA LEU A 112 -2.66 11.12 -8.33
C LEU A 112 -4.18 11.23 -8.37
N ASN A 113 -4.84 10.51 -7.47
CA ASN A 113 -6.29 10.40 -7.41
C ASN A 113 -6.80 10.80 -6.02
N SER A 114 -8.07 11.21 -5.93
CA SER A 114 -8.70 11.52 -4.65
C SER A 114 -10.19 11.20 -4.60
N VAL A 115 -10.71 10.91 -3.41
CA VAL A 115 -12.14 10.75 -3.15
C VAL A 115 -12.48 11.12 -1.69
N LYS A 116 -13.70 11.59 -1.47
CA LYS A 116 -14.23 11.86 -0.12
C LYS A 116 -14.62 10.56 0.58
N LEU A 117 -14.18 10.35 1.81
CA LEU A 117 -14.46 9.13 2.57
C LEU A 117 -15.94 8.97 2.91
N GLU A 118 -16.65 10.07 3.16
CA GLU A 118 -18.10 10.06 3.43
C GLU A 118 -18.94 9.55 2.26
N GLU A 119 -18.37 9.57 1.05
CA GLU A 119 -19.01 9.05 -0.16
C GLU A 119 -18.75 7.56 -0.37
N LEU A 120 -17.85 6.96 0.42
CA LEU A 120 -17.45 5.57 0.30
C LEU A 120 -18.23 4.67 1.24
N LYS A 121 -18.50 3.46 0.76
CA LYS A 121 -18.95 2.32 1.54
C LYS A 121 -18.15 1.08 1.16
N GLY A 122 -18.09 0.10 2.03
CA GLY A 122 -17.65 -1.24 1.65
C GLY A 122 -18.50 -1.81 0.53
N LEU A 123 -17.83 -2.38 -0.47
CA LEU A 123 -18.47 -2.94 -1.65
C LEU A 123 -18.72 -4.44 -1.48
N GLY A 124 -19.98 -4.84 -1.63
CA GLY A 124 -20.38 -6.21 -1.90
C GLY A 124 -20.41 -6.51 -3.40
N HIS A 125 -20.88 -7.72 -3.75
CA HIS A 125 -20.96 -8.12 -5.15
C HIS A 125 -21.94 -7.24 -5.94
N GLY A 126 -21.42 -6.52 -6.95
CA GLY A 126 -22.22 -5.65 -7.82
C GLY A 126 -22.41 -4.21 -7.31
N ASP A 127 -21.94 -3.91 -6.11
CA ASP A 127 -21.85 -2.54 -5.61
C ASP A 127 -20.78 -1.73 -6.34
N ARG A 128 -20.94 -0.42 -6.36
CA ARG A 128 -19.94 0.54 -6.84
C ARG A 128 -19.95 1.78 -5.95
N ASN A 129 -18.75 2.27 -5.62
CA ASN A 129 -18.58 3.60 -5.05
C ASN A 129 -18.61 4.66 -6.16
N PRO A 130 -18.80 5.94 -5.81
CA PRO A 130 -18.70 7.05 -6.75
C PRO A 130 -17.38 7.05 -7.51
N LYS A 131 -17.36 7.73 -8.65
CA LYS A 131 -16.09 7.98 -9.35
C LYS A 131 -15.23 8.86 -8.47
N TYR A 132 -13.93 8.59 -8.52
CA TYR A 132 -12.91 9.43 -7.91
C TYR A 132 -12.40 10.48 -8.90
N ASP A 133 -11.76 11.50 -8.35
CA ASP A 133 -11.12 12.55 -9.12
C ASP A 133 -9.68 12.16 -9.45
N ILE A 134 -9.26 12.47 -10.67
CA ILE A 134 -7.87 12.33 -11.10
C ILE A 134 -7.25 13.71 -11.10
N LEU A 135 -6.52 14.00 -10.03
CA LEU A 135 -5.99 15.32 -9.69
C LEU A 135 -4.82 15.71 -10.60
N THR A 136 -3.92 14.78 -10.86
CA THR A 136 -2.85 14.99 -11.84
C THR A 136 -2.43 13.67 -12.49
N ARG A 137 -1.70 13.77 -13.60
CA ARG A 137 -1.26 12.65 -14.45
C ARG A 137 0.14 12.91 -14.98
N GLN A 138 0.65 12.01 -15.83
CA GLN A 138 1.98 12.14 -16.45
C GLN A 138 3.06 12.11 -15.36
N LEU A 139 2.92 11.13 -14.48
CA LEU A 139 4.00 10.60 -13.66
C LEU A 139 4.66 9.47 -14.45
N HIS A 140 5.91 9.13 -14.14
CA HIS A 140 6.65 8.05 -14.80
C HIS A 140 6.82 6.89 -13.83
N GLU A 141 5.79 6.05 -13.78
CA GLU A 141 5.64 4.97 -12.79
C GLU A 141 5.48 5.55 -11.37
N ALA A 142 4.30 6.12 -11.09
CA ALA A 142 3.99 6.77 -9.81
C ALA A 142 4.27 5.85 -8.60
N THR A 143 4.90 6.41 -7.56
CA THR A 143 5.21 5.69 -6.32
C THR A 143 4.70 6.49 -5.11
N GLY A 144 5.60 7.11 -4.36
CA GLY A 144 5.29 7.76 -3.08
C GLY A 144 4.39 8.98 -3.20
N LEU A 145 3.57 9.16 -2.17
CA LEU A 145 2.68 10.29 -1.93
C LEU A 145 2.93 10.86 -0.53
N LYS A 146 2.99 12.19 -0.40
CA LYS A 146 3.00 12.83 0.93
C LYS A 146 2.19 14.11 0.96
N LEU A 147 1.24 14.19 1.89
CA LEU A 147 0.45 15.39 2.17
C LEU A 147 1.22 16.33 3.10
N ASP A 148 1.52 17.54 2.64
CA ASP A 148 2.00 18.64 3.46
C ASP A 148 0.80 19.53 3.84
N GLN A 149 0.16 19.18 4.96
CA GLN A 149 -1.02 19.91 5.45
C GLN A 149 -0.67 21.30 6.00
N VAL A 150 0.60 21.57 6.31
CA VAL A 150 1.08 22.86 6.81
C VAL A 150 1.18 23.85 5.66
N ASN A 151 1.90 23.48 4.60
CA ASN A 151 2.13 24.35 3.44
C ASN A 151 1.10 24.17 2.32
N LYS A 152 0.10 23.30 2.52
CA LYS A 152 -1.01 23.04 1.57
C LYS A 152 -0.52 22.57 0.21
N HIS A 153 0.37 21.56 0.24
CA HIS A 153 0.92 20.92 -0.95
C HIS A 153 0.85 19.40 -0.85
N ILE A 154 0.88 18.75 -2.01
CA ILE A 154 1.06 17.31 -2.13
C ILE A 154 2.37 17.07 -2.87
N TYR A 155 3.20 16.20 -2.31
CA TYR A 155 4.45 15.76 -2.92
C TYR A 155 4.28 14.35 -3.48
N LEU A 156 4.84 14.12 -4.67
CA LEU A 156 4.75 12.86 -5.40
C LEU A 156 6.12 12.45 -5.89
N THR A 157 6.45 11.18 -5.81
CA THR A 157 7.65 10.61 -6.42
C THR A 157 7.29 9.57 -7.47
N ASP A 158 8.22 9.29 -8.38
CA ASP A 158 8.06 8.22 -9.36
C ASP A 158 9.38 7.47 -9.63
N LEU A 159 9.32 6.32 -10.31
CA LEU A 159 10.51 5.55 -10.67
C LEU A 159 11.34 6.21 -11.78
N GLY A 160 10.80 7.25 -12.43
CA GLY A 160 11.53 8.12 -13.34
C GLY A 160 12.48 9.10 -12.64
N GLY A 161 12.53 9.10 -11.31
CA GLY A 161 13.48 9.91 -10.54
C GLY A 161 13.05 11.35 -10.33
N THR A 162 11.74 11.62 -10.44
CA THR A 162 11.21 12.97 -10.24
C THR A 162 10.48 13.10 -8.91
N LEU A 163 10.75 14.19 -8.19
CA LEU A 163 9.90 14.70 -7.12
C LEU A 163 9.04 15.83 -7.68
N TYR A 164 7.73 15.66 -7.59
CA TYR A 164 6.76 16.69 -7.94
C TYR A 164 6.16 17.33 -6.69
N ARG A 165 5.71 18.57 -6.87
CA ARG A 165 4.82 19.27 -5.94
C ARG A 165 3.58 19.73 -6.70
N VAL A 166 2.40 19.48 -6.14
CA VAL A 166 1.10 19.97 -6.64
C VAL A 166 0.34 20.69 -5.51
N SER A 167 -0.68 21.49 -5.86
CA SER A 167 -1.63 22.02 -4.88
C SER A 167 -2.52 20.90 -4.32
N MET A 168 -3.22 21.16 -3.21
CA MET A 168 -4.16 20.20 -2.62
C MET A 168 -5.29 19.79 -3.59
N GLU A 169 -5.57 20.63 -4.59
CA GLU A 169 -6.57 20.41 -5.65
C GLU A 169 -5.96 19.78 -6.92
N GLY A 170 -4.71 19.33 -6.88
CA GLY A 170 -4.03 18.70 -8.02
C GLY A 170 -3.47 19.67 -9.07
N LYS A 171 -3.54 20.98 -8.81
CA LYS A 171 -3.11 22.00 -9.77
C LYS A 171 -1.64 22.36 -9.58
N ASP A 172 -1.13 23.20 -10.47
CA ASP A 172 0.22 23.79 -10.39
C ASP A 172 1.34 22.76 -10.20
N LYS A 173 1.25 21.63 -10.93
CA LYS A 173 2.28 20.59 -10.89
C LYS A 173 3.65 21.15 -11.30
N LYS A 174 4.63 21.01 -10.41
CA LYS A 174 6.02 21.41 -10.63
C LYS A 174 6.95 20.26 -10.30
N LYS A 175 7.96 20.03 -11.16
CA LYS A 175 9.13 19.23 -10.79
C LYS A 175 9.99 20.07 -9.86
N VAL A 176 10.21 19.59 -8.64
CA VAL A 176 11.04 20.27 -7.64
C VAL A 176 12.42 19.63 -7.51
N TYR A 177 12.54 18.36 -7.90
CA TYR A 177 13.80 17.63 -7.99
C TYR A 177 13.70 16.58 -9.10
N ASP A 178 14.82 16.30 -9.76
CA ASP A 178 14.93 15.40 -10.92
C ASP A 178 16.35 14.84 -10.92
N GLU A 179 16.48 13.52 -10.89
CA GLU A 179 17.75 12.80 -10.86
C GLU A 179 17.64 11.50 -11.67
N GLU A 180 18.75 11.01 -12.21
CA GLU A 180 18.83 9.70 -12.87
C GLU A 180 18.82 8.56 -11.84
N ALA A 181 17.74 8.46 -11.06
CA ALA A 181 17.51 7.45 -10.05
C ALA A 181 16.04 7.02 -10.03
N ALA A 182 15.70 5.98 -9.28
CA ALA A 182 14.31 5.57 -9.05
C ALA A 182 13.92 5.87 -7.60
N PHE A 183 12.79 6.54 -7.40
CA PHE A 183 12.27 6.80 -6.06
C PHE A 183 11.13 5.83 -5.73
N SER A 184 11.29 5.07 -4.65
CA SER A 184 10.29 4.10 -4.20
C SER A 184 9.30 4.67 -3.17
N GLY A 185 9.53 5.87 -2.66
CA GLY A 185 8.69 6.50 -1.64
C GLY A 185 9.21 7.86 -1.20
N ILE A 186 8.47 8.51 -0.32
CA ILE A 186 8.80 9.83 0.22
C ILE A 186 8.39 9.95 1.69
N GLY A 187 9.17 10.69 2.47
CA GLY A 187 8.81 11.11 3.82
C GLY A 187 8.97 12.62 3.95
N LEU A 188 8.12 13.24 4.77
CA LEU A 188 8.18 14.67 5.08
C LEU A 188 8.54 14.85 6.55
N VAL A 189 9.50 15.73 6.82
CA VAL A 189 9.90 16.14 8.18
C VAL A 189 9.73 17.64 8.26
N HIS A 190 8.96 18.10 9.26
CA HIS A 190 8.89 19.50 9.62
C HIS A 190 10.02 19.81 10.61
N VAL A 191 10.75 20.90 10.37
CA VAL A 191 11.82 21.40 11.23
C VAL A 191 11.33 22.64 11.97
#